data_AF-D3B1J3-F1
#
_entry.id   AF-D3B1J3-F1
#
_cell.length_a   1.000
_cell.length_b   1.000
_cell.length_c   1.000
_cell.angle_alpha   90.00
_cell.angle_beta   90.00
_cell.angle_gamma   90.00
#
_symmetry.space_group_name_H-M   'P 1'
#
loop_
_entity.id
_entity.type
_entity.pdbx_description
1 polymer ?
#
loop_
_entity_poly.entity_id
_entity_poly.type
_entity_poly.pdbx_seq_one_letter_code
_entity_poly.pdbx_strand_id
1 'polypeptide(L)'
;MAPYTDIPVQKRLLSNNEKARTIFSYLNKYPGMYGAAYQPNVTGGDYNYITGFGIGDLAMARIQEYGFFTPYGAFPVLLANHSVGLTWYHNMLMAPGMQGPYGTTESGSSNGTMIAPLLSWDTKVTGVVAILGGIGDIVRAALKQDNKYNDFYQAINTTYSKYFPSFVGEDIPFQVPNVEVPIKLNEFTLCDDYVPPTPTPTDSLNSASLTLTSSLTIIMMISVLLLLSIV
;
A
#
# COMPACT_ATOMS: atom_id res chain seq x y z
N MET A 1 -3.53 -13.51 -2.72
CA MET A 1 -2.48 -14.51 -2.37
C MET A 1 -2.27 -15.56 -3.46
N ALA A 2 -3.29 -15.99 -4.23
CA ALA A 2 -3.09 -16.83 -5.42
C ALA A 2 -2.59 -16.03 -6.65
N PRO A 3 -2.08 -16.67 -7.71
CA PRO A 3 -1.49 -15.98 -8.86
C PRO A 3 -2.54 -15.41 -9.84
N TYR A 4 -3.47 -14.60 -9.34
CA TYR A 4 -4.54 -13.98 -10.14
C TYR A 4 -4.01 -13.12 -11.29
N THR A 5 -2.86 -12.46 -11.10
CA THR A 5 -2.23 -11.58 -12.10
C THR A 5 -1.64 -12.33 -13.30
N ASP A 6 -1.62 -13.66 -13.28
CA ASP A 6 -1.28 -14.48 -14.45
C ASP A 6 -2.38 -14.53 -15.49
N ILE A 7 -3.63 -14.35 -15.02
CA ILE A 7 -4.81 -14.37 -15.87
C ILE A 7 -4.97 -12.96 -16.47
N PRO A 8 -4.95 -12.79 -17.80
CA PRO A 8 -4.98 -11.47 -18.44
C PRO A 8 -6.17 -10.61 -18.03
N VAL A 9 -7.38 -11.18 -17.96
CA VAL A 9 -8.59 -10.44 -17.54
C VAL A 9 -8.48 -9.90 -16.12
N GLN A 10 -7.86 -10.65 -15.21
CA GLN A 10 -7.65 -10.24 -13.82
C GLN A 10 -6.58 -9.18 -13.68
N LYS A 11 -5.47 -9.32 -14.41
CA LYS A 11 -4.39 -8.32 -14.42
C LYS A 11 -4.92 -6.95 -14.90
N ARG A 12 -5.74 -6.96 -15.94
CA ARG A 12 -6.40 -5.76 -16.49
C ARG A 12 -7.41 -5.17 -15.51
N LEU A 13 -8.26 -6.01 -14.92
CA LEU A 13 -9.24 -5.60 -13.91
C LEU A 13 -8.57 -4.96 -12.68
N LEU A 14 -7.53 -5.61 -12.13
CA LEU A 14 -6.74 -5.06 -11.02
C LEU A 14 -6.14 -3.70 -11.38
N SER A 15 -5.52 -3.59 -12.56
CA SER A 15 -4.96 -2.32 -13.04
C SER A 15 -6.01 -1.21 -13.09
N ASN A 16 -7.19 -1.47 -13.66
CA ASN A 16 -8.26 -0.49 -13.74
C ASN A 16 -8.84 -0.11 -12.37
N ASN A 17 -9.00 -1.07 -11.45
CA ASN A 17 -9.44 -0.80 -10.09
C ASN A 17 -8.48 0.16 -9.37
N GLU A 18 -7.18 -0.05 -9.53
CA GLU A 18 -6.18 0.75 -8.84
C GLU A 18 -5.93 2.11 -9.52
N LYS A 19 -6.19 2.22 -10.83
CA LYS A 19 -6.35 3.53 -11.48
C LYS A 19 -7.53 4.30 -10.89
N ALA A 20 -8.69 3.67 -10.76
CA ALA A 20 -9.86 4.30 -10.15
C ALA A 20 -9.55 4.76 -8.71
N ARG A 21 -8.82 3.95 -7.92
CA ARG A 21 -8.35 4.33 -6.58
C ARG A 21 -7.48 5.59 -6.60
N THR A 22 -6.45 5.61 -7.43
CA THR A 22 -5.54 6.75 -7.50
C THR A 22 -6.22 8.02 -8.01
N ILE A 23 -7.08 7.90 -9.03
CA ILE A 23 -7.85 9.01 -9.60
C ILE A 23 -8.82 9.56 -8.56
N PHE A 24 -9.51 8.70 -7.81
CA PHE A 24 -10.46 9.12 -6.79
C PHE A 24 -9.78 10.00 -5.73
N SER A 25 -8.64 9.56 -5.17
CA SER A 25 -7.90 10.38 -4.20
C SER A 25 -7.37 11.67 -4.82
N TYR A 26 -6.87 11.62 -6.07
CA TYR A 26 -6.37 12.78 -6.79
C TYR A 26 -7.44 13.86 -7.03
N LEU A 27 -8.62 13.47 -7.51
CA LEU A 27 -9.70 14.40 -7.84
C LEU A 27 -10.29 15.04 -6.59
N ASN A 28 -10.43 14.27 -5.51
CA ASN A 28 -11.01 14.73 -4.25
C ASN A 28 -9.99 15.41 -3.31
N LYS A 29 -8.73 15.55 -3.74
CA LYS A 29 -7.68 16.15 -2.91
C LYS A 29 -7.51 15.40 -1.59
N TYR A 30 -7.55 14.08 -1.63
CA TYR A 30 -7.19 13.25 -0.49
C TYR A 30 -5.69 12.96 -0.51
N PRO A 31 -4.97 13.24 0.60
CA PRO A 31 -3.52 13.03 0.68
C PRO A 31 -3.13 11.56 0.89
N GLY A 32 -4.09 10.65 0.84
CA GLY A 32 -3.85 9.23 1.04
C GLY A 32 -4.93 8.35 0.43
N MET A 33 -4.85 7.07 0.78
CA MET A 33 -5.74 6.03 0.29
C MET A 33 -6.51 5.38 1.43
N TYR A 34 -7.64 4.79 1.05
CA TYR A 34 -8.58 4.20 1.98
C TYR A 34 -8.41 2.68 2.07
N GLY A 35 -8.61 2.17 3.28
CA GLY A 35 -8.62 0.76 3.65
C GLY A 35 -9.12 0.65 5.09
N ALA A 36 -9.86 -0.42 5.40
CA ALA A 36 -10.36 -0.66 6.74
C ALA A 36 -9.23 -0.61 7.79
N ALA A 37 -9.38 0.26 8.78
CA ALA A 37 -8.36 0.53 9.79
C ALA A 37 -9.01 1.14 11.03
N TYR A 38 -8.25 1.23 12.11
CA TYR A 38 -8.67 2.03 13.27
C TYR A 38 -8.74 3.52 12.91
N GLN A 39 -9.80 4.20 13.33
CA GLN A 39 -9.99 5.63 13.10
C GLN A 39 -9.01 6.45 13.96
N PRO A 40 -8.32 7.48 13.40
CA PRO A 40 -7.54 8.42 14.19
C PRO A 40 -8.37 9.13 15.26
N ASN A 41 -7.80 9.35 16.44
CA ASN A 41 -8.45 10.06 17.54
C ASN A 41 -7.44 11.00 18.22
N VAL A 42 -7.90 12.15 18.74
CA VAL A 42 -7.08 13.15 19.44
C VAL A 42 -6.77 12.75 20.89
N THR A 43 -7.44 11.75 21.41
CA THR A 43 -7.44 11.42 22.84
C THR A 43 -7.27 9.93 23.01
N GLY A 44 -6.41 9.51 23.94
CA GLY A 44 -6.10 8.10 24.27
C GLY A 44 -7.27 7.30 24.86
N GLY A 45 -8.46 7.43 24.26
CA GLY A 45 -9.60 6.57 24.45
C GLY A 45 -9.67 5.49 23.37
N ASP A 46 -10.82 4.83 23.28
CA ASP A 46 -11.01 3.69 22.41
C ASP A 46 -10.94 4.09 20.93
N TYR A 47 -10.19 3.30 20.16
CA TYR A 47 -10.12 3.42 18.71
C TYR A 47 -11.21 2.56 18.07
N ASN A 48 -12.05 3.17 17.23
CA ASN A 48 -13.07 2.45 16.50
C ASN A 48 -12.48 1.84 15.23
N TYR A 49 -12.67 0.54 15.03
CA TYR A 49 -12.28 -0.10 13.78
C TYR A 49 -13.34 0.16 12.71
N ILE A 50 -12.91 0.74 11.60
CA ILE A 50 -13.79 1.18 10.53
C ILE A 50 -13.70 0.22 9.35
N THR A 51 -14.82 -0.43 9.00
CA THR A 51 -14.89 -1.40 7.90
C THR A 51 -15.47 -0.82 6.60
N GLY A 52 -16.43 0.10 6.72
CA GLY A 52 -17.11 0.73 5.58
C GLY A 52 -16.31 1.89 5.00
N PHE A 53 -15.08 1.64 4.54
CA PHE A 53 -14.16 2.69 4.09
C PHE A 53 -13.53 2.38 2.72
N GLY A 54 -13.78 3.26 1.74
CA GLY A 54 -13.46 3.00 0.34
C GLY A 54 -14.08 4.03 -0.61
N ILE A 55 -14.39 3.63 -1.84
CA ILE A 55 -14.94 4.52 -2.88
C ILE A 55 -16.43 4.24 -3.02
N GLY A 56 -17.26 5.18 -2.58
CA GLY A 56 -18.72 5.03 -2.55
C GLY A 56 -19.32 4.65 -3.90
N ASP A 57 -18.93 5.37 -4.96
CA ASP A 57 -19.47 5.17 -6.32
C ASP A 57 -19.13 3.80 -6.94
N LEU A 58 -18.15 3.09 -6.38
CA LEU A 58 -17.70 1.78 -6.85
C LEU A 58 -18.02 0.65 -5.85
N ALA A 59 -18.68 0.97 -4.74
CA ALA A 59 -18.97 0.03 -3.67
C ALA A 59 -20.43 -0.44 -3.70
N MET A 60 -20.65 -1.72 -3.38
CA MET A 60 -21.99 -2.23 -3.08
C MET A 60 -22.44 -1.87 -1.66
N ALA A 61 -21.49 -1.75 -0.73
CA ALA A 61 -21.76 -1.39 0.65
C ALA A 61 -21.80 0.12 0.81
N ARG A 62 -22.61 0.61 1.76
CA ARG A 62 -22.60 2.03 2.13
C ARG A 62 -21.24 2.38 2.73
N ILE A 63 -20.52 3.27 2.04
CA ILE A 63 -19.26 3.81 2.54
C ILE A 63 -19.55 4.95 3.50
N GLN A 64 -18.77 5.00 4.56
CA GLN A 64 -18.74 6.08 5.53
C GLN A 64 -17.46 6.89 5.29
N GLU A 65 -17.61 8.20 5.14
CA GLU A 65 -16.48 9.12 4.92
C GLU A 65 -16.00 9.63 6.28
N TYR A 66 -14.76 9.29 6.64
CA TYR A 66 -14.19 9.64 7.95
C TYR A 66 -13.01 10.62 7.88
N GLY A 67 -12.64 11.07 6.68
CA GLY A 67 -11.57 12.05 6.50
C GLY A 67 -10.18 11.58 6.96
N PHE A 68 -9.90 10.29 7.01
CA PHE A 68 -8.57 9.74 7.32
C PHE A 68 -7.97 8.94 6.16
N PHE A 69 -6.77 8.42 6.33
CA PHE A 69 -6.11 7.51 5.39
C PHE A 69 -5.30 6.47 6.16
N THR A 70 -4.85 5.44 5.48
CA THR A 70 -3.94 4.44 6.05
C THR A 70 -2.90 4.02 5.02
N PRO A 71 -1.59 3.93 5.38
CA PRO A 71 -0.54 3.59 4.43
C PRO A 71 -0.79 2.29 3.67
N TYR A 72 -1.34 1.27 4.33
CA TYR A 72 -1.66 -0.01 3.69
C TYR A 72 -2.70 0.15 2.58
N GLY A 73 -3.51 1.21 2.55
CA GLY A 73 -4.45 1.47 1.45
C GLY A 73 -3.80 1.51 0.06
N ALA A 74 -2.48 1.69 -0.01
CA ALA A 74 -1.68 1.61 -1.23
C ALA A 74 -1.28 0.19 -1.64
N PHE A 75 -1.52 -0.85 -0.83
CA PHE A 75 -1.08 -2.23 -1.10
C PHE A 75 -1.55 -2.78 -2.45
N PRO A 76 -2.80 -2.57 -2.91
CA PRO A 76 -3.21 -3.15 -4.18
C PRO A 76 -2.64 -2.32 -5.36
N VAL A 77 -2.41 -1.01 -5.17
CA VAL A 77 -1.68 -0.18 -6.13
C VAL A 77 -0.24 -0.65 -6.26
N LEU A 78 0.44 -0.98 -5.16
CA LEU A 78 1.79 -1.55 -5.17
C LEU A 78 1.85 -2.83 -6.03
N LEU A 79 0.83 -3.69 -5.95
CA LEU A 79 0.73 -4.90 -6.76
C LEU A 79 0.41 -4.63 -8.25
N ALA A 80 -0.32 -3.55 -8.56
CA ALA A 80 -0.70 -3.19 -9.93
C ALA A 80 0.37 -2.35 -10.65
N ASN A 81 0.97 -1.39 -9.94
CA ASN A 81 2.00 -0.47 -10.38
C ASN A 81 2.87 -0.06 -9.18
N HIS A 82 4.00 -0.74 -9.03
CA HIS A 82 4.86 -0.62 -7.86
C HIS A 82 5.32 0.83 -7.59
N SER A 83 5.77 1.54 -8.63
CA SER A 83 6.27 2.91 -8.48
C SER A 83 5.19 3.87 -7.99
N VAL A 84 3.99 3.83 -8.58
CA VAL A 84 2.88 4.70 -8.15
C VAL A 84 2.41 4.33 -6.74
N GLY A 85 2.34 3.03 -6.43
CA GLY A 85 1.99 2.56 -5.09
C GLY A 85 2.96 3.09 -4.04
N LEU A 86 4.27 3.06 -4.31
CA LEU A 86 5.29 3.61 -3.42
C LEU A 86 5.17 5.14 -3.28
N THR A 87 4.82 5.86 -4.34
CA THR A 87 4.59 7.32 -4.24
C THR A 87 3.44 7.65 -3.29
N TRP A 88 2.31 6.94 -3.39
CA TRP A 88 1.19 7.13 -2.47
C TRP A 88 1.52 6.68 -1.05
N TYR A 89 2.20 5.54 -0.91
CA TYR A 89 2.65 5.05 0.39
C TYR A 89 3.55 6.08 1.07
N HIS A 90 4.56 6.59 0.36
CA HIS A 90 5.47 7.63 0.84
C HIS A 90 4.73 8.91 1.25
N ASN A 91 3.79 9.42 0.43
CA ASN A 91 3.02 10.61 0.76
C ASN A 91 2.27 10.48 2.10
N MET A 92 1.74 9.29 2.40
CA MET A 92 1.08 9.00 3.68
C MET A 92 2.07 8.87 4.83
N LEU A 93 3.32 8.46 4.59
CA LEU A 93 4.37 8.38 5.61
C LEU A 93 4.98 9.72 5.97
N MET A 94 4.95 10.68 5.05
CA MET A 94 5.42 12.05 5.30
C MET A 94 4.44 12.87 6.14
N ALA A 95 3.29 12.32 6.47
CA ALA A 95 2.35 12.95 7.39
C ALA A 95 2.84 12.82 8.85
N PRO A 96 2.55 13.81 9.71
CA PRO A 96 3.11 13.85 11.06
C PRO A 96 2.63 12.67 11.91
N GLY A 97 3.57 12.00 12.57
CA GLY A 97 3.30 10.84 13.43
C GLY A 97 2.95 9.58 12.64
N MET A 98 3.21 9.54 11.33
CA MET A 98 2.96 8.34 10.50
C MET A 98 4.16 7.39 10.39
N GLN A 99 5.29 7.74 11.01
CA GLN A 99 6.47 6.89 11.13
C GLN A 99 6.93 6.85 12.58
N GLY A 100 7.24 5.66 13.07
CA GLY A 100 7.82 5.44 14.40
C GLY A 100 8.90 4.35 14.37
N PRO A 101 9.44 3.96 15.55
CA PRO A 101 10.51 2.95 15.64
C PRO A 101 10.11 1.56 15.11
N TYR A 102 8.82 1.32 14.89
CA TYR A 102 8.27 0.08 14.34
C TYR A 102 7.78 0.24 12.89
N GLY A 103 8.21 1.30 12.19
CA GLY A 103 7.77 1.65 10.84
C GLY A 103 6.48 2.46 10.84
N THR A 104 5.58 2.16 9.92
CA THR A 104 4.35 2.94 9.68
C THR A 104 3.35 2.92 10.83
N THR A 105 2.69 4.04 11.08
CA THR A 105 1.52 4.12 11.97
C THR A 105 0.27 3.56 11.26
N GLU A 106 -0.68 3.04 12.03
CA GLU A 106 -1.94 2.44 11.55
C GLU A 106 -2.73 3.34 10.59
N SER A 107 -3.02 4.58 10.98
CA SER A 107 -3.79 5.53 10.17
C SER A 107 -3.57 6.97 10.63
N GLY A 108 -3.87 7.92 9.73
CA GLY A 108 -3.71 9.36 9.96
C GLY A 108 -4.90 10.14 9.41
N SER A 109 -5.28 11.22 10.10
CA SER A 109 -6.31 12.14 9.61
C SER A 109 -5.80 12.97 8.43
N SER A 110 -6.63 13.19 7.41
CA SER A 110 -6.25 13.93 6.20
C SER A 110 -5.92 15.40 6.46
N ASN A 111 -6.40 15.95 7.58
CA ASN A 111 -6.13 17.32 8.02
C ASN A 111 -4.88 17.44 8.92
N GLY A 112 -4.24 16.31 9.25
CA GLY A 112 -3.01 16.21 10.03
C GLY A 112 -3.14 16.42 11.52
N THR A 113 -4.36 16.40 12.10
CA THR A 113 -4.58 16.73 13.52
C THR A 113 -4.65 15.52 14.44
N MET A 114 -4.76 14.31 13.88
CA MET A 114 -4.91 13.04 14.61
C MET A 114 -4.21 11.90 13.88
N ILE A 115 -3.76 10.93 14.67
CA ILE A 115 -3.28 9.61 14.22
C ILE A 115 -3.98 8.52 15.04
N ALA A 116 -3.96 7.28 14.55
CA ALA A 116 -4.15 6.10 15.38
C ALA A 116 -2.76 5.50 15.65
N PRO A 117 -2.12 5.77 16.81
CA PRO A 117 -0.79 5.28 17.16
C PRO A 117 -0.81 3.78 17.55
N LEU A 118 -1.39 2.96 16.68
CA LEU A 118 -1.53 1.51 16.83
C LEU A 118 -0.62 0.80 15.83
N LEU A 119 -0.32 -0.46 16.13
CA LEU A 119 0.40 -1.35 15.24
C LEU A 119 -0.46 -2.60 15.04
N SER A 120 -0.86 -2.86 13.80
CA SER A 120 -1.54 -4.09 13.43
C SER A 120 -0.82 -4.78 12.27
N TRP A 121 -1.03 -6.09 12.15
CA TRP A 121 -0.51 -6.85 11.02
C TRP A 121 -1.15 -6.38 9.71
N ASP A 122 -2.46 -6.17 9.73
CA ASP A 122 -3.27 -5.73 8.59
C ASP A 122 -2.76 -4.44 7.96
N THR A 123 -2.47 -3.39 8.75
CA THR A 123 -2.06 -2.08 8.19
C THR A 123 -0.56 -1.94 7.94
N LYS A 124 0.25 -2.91 8.36
CA LYS A 124 1.71 -2.86 8.21
C LYS A 124 2.22 -3.94 7.28
N VAL A 125 2.05 -5.20 7.70
CA VAL A 125 2.66 -6.34 7.02
C VAL A 125 2.02 -6.58 5.66
N THR A 126 0.74 -6.25 5.48
CA THR A 126 0.09 -6.24 4.16
C THR A 126 0.82 -5.33 3.17
N GLY A 127 1.21 -4.12 3.62
CA GLY A 127 2.01 -3.19 2.81
C GLY A 127 3.39 -3.75 2.49
N VAL A 128 4.07 -4.33 3.49
CA VAL A 128 5.39 -4.98 3.29
C VAL A 128 5.31 -6.12 2.27
N VAL A 129 4.34 -7.01 2.42
CA VAL A 129 4.14 -8.13 1.48
C VAL A 129 3.87 -7.62 0.07
N ALA A 130 3.10 -6.53 -0.08
CA ALA A 130 2.85 -5.92 -1.38
C ALA A 130 4.10 -5.26 -2.00
N ILE A 131 4.93 -4.59 -1.19
CA ILE A 131 6.23 -4.03 -1.62
C ILE A 131 7.15 -5.15 -2.14
N LEU A 132 7.10 -6.33 -1.53
CA LEU A 132 7.86 -7.50 -1.98
C LEU A 132 7.25 -8.21 -3.21
N GLY A 133 6.15 -7.69 -3.78
CA GLY A 133 5.49 -8.26 -4.95
C GLY A 133 4.44 -9.34 -4.63
N GLY A 134 4.10 -9.53 -3.36
CA GLY A 134 3.19 -10.57 -2.90
C GLY A 134 3.84 -11.95 -2.86
N ILE A 135 2.99 -13.00 -2.79
CA ILE A 135 3.44 -14.41 -2.72
C ILE A 135 2.88 -15.27 -3.87
N GLY A 136 2.42 -14.62 -4.94
CA GLY A 136 1.70 -15.31 -6.02
C GLY A 136 2.58 -16.31 -6.77
N ASP A 137 3.87 -16.02 -6.90
CA ASP A 137 4.90 -16.90 -7.47
C ASP A 137 5.12 -18.18 -6.64
N ILE A 138 5.21 -18.07 -5.32
CA ILE A 138 5.31 -19.22 -4.40
C ILE A 138 4.07 -20.11 -4.54
N VAL A 139 2.88 -19.50 -4.49
CA VAL A 139 1.61 -20.25 -4.63
C VAL A 139 1.50 -20.87 -6.03
N ARG A 140 1.95 -20.20 -7.09
CA ARG A 140 1.99 -20.76 -8.43
C ARG A 140 2.89 -21.98 -8.52
N ALA A 141 4.07 -21.95 -7.90
CA ALA A 141 5.00 -23.07 -7.88
C ALA A 141 4.35 -24.29 -7.20
N ALA A 142 3.72 -24.08 -6.03
CA ALA A 142 2.97 -25.12 -5.34
C ALA A 142 1.80 -25.68 -6.18
N LEU A 143 0.99 -24.82 -6.80
CA LEU A 143 -0.12 -25.25 -7.67
C LEU A 143 0.36 -26.06 -8.88
N LYS A 144 1.53 -25.74 -9.44
CA LYS A 144 2.13 -26.51 -10.54
C LYS A 144 2.62 -27.88 -10.06
N GLN A 145 3.26 -27.94 -8.90
CA GLN A 145 3.69 -29.19 -8.27
C GLN A 145 2.49 -30.13 -8.03
N ASP A 146 1.35 -29.57 -7.63
CA ASP A 146 0.12 -30.30 -7.38
C ASP A 146 -0.73 -30.57 -8.64
N ASN A 147 -0.26 -30.16 -9.84
CA ASN A 147 -1.02 -30.21 -11.10
C ASN A 147 -2.38 -29.47 -11.09
N LYS A 148 -2.57 -28.49 -10.19
CA LYS A 148 -3.81 -27.71 -10.04
C LYS A 148 -3.78 -26.33 -10.70
N TYR A 149 -2.61 -25.91 -11.20
CA TYR A 149 -2.45 -24.57 -11.76
C TYR A 149 -3.37 -24.31 -12.97
N ASN A 150 -3.51 -25.30 -13.87
CA ASN A 150 -4.35 -25.15 -15.05
C ASN A 150 -5.84 -25.04 -14.69
N ASP A 151 -6.31 -25.84 -13.73
CA ASP A 151 -7.70 -25.77 -13.24
C ASP A 151 -7.98 -24.40 -12.62
N PHE A 152 -7.07 -23.90 -11.78
CA PHE A 152 -7.14 -22.54 -11.24
C PHE A 152 -7.23 -21.50 -12.36
N TYR A 153 -6.30 -21.55 -13.32
CA TYR A 153 -6.25 -20.61 -14.43
C TYR A 153 -7.56 -20.62 -15.24
N GLN A 154 -8.04 -21.80 -15.62
CA GLN A 154 -9.25 -21.95 -16.44
C GLN A 154 -10.50 -21.49 -15.69
N ALA A 155 -10.63 -21.83 -14.40
CA ALA A 155 -11.77 -21.41 -13.59
C ALA A 155 -11.86 -19.88 -13.48
N ILE A 156 -10.73 -19.22 -13.19
CA ILE A 156 -10.69 -17.76 -13.07
C ILE A 156 -10.90 -17.09 -14.42
N ASN A 157 -10.20 -17.53 -15.47
CA ASN A 157 -10.29 -16.94 -16.80
C ASN A 157 -11.72 -17.05 -17.37
N THR A 158 -12.34 -18.21 -17.27
CA THR A 158 -13.71 -18.45 -17.76
C THR A 158 -14.71 -17.58 -17.01
N THR A 159 -14.61 -17.53 -15.69
CA THR A 159 -15.55 -16.76 -14.85
C THR A 159 -15.43 -15.27 -15.12
N TYR A 160 -14.22 -14.71 -15.07
CA TYR A 160 -14.04 -13.27 -15.17
C TYR A 160 -14.21 -12.75 -16.60
N SER A 161 -13.80 -13.51 -17.63
CA SER A 161 -14.02 -13.09 -19.02
C SER A 161 -15.52 -13.03 -19.38
N LYS A 162 -16.36 -13.81 -18.70
CA LYS A 162 -17.82 -13.75 -18.86
C LYS A 162 -18.41 -12.43 -18.34
N TYR A 163 -17.92 -11.93 -17.20
CA TYR A 163 -18.44 -10.70 -16.58
C TYR A 163 -17.74 -9.44 -17.06
N PHE A 164 -16.50 -9.55 -17.53
CA PHE A 164 -15.68 -8.45 -18.04
C PHE A 164 -15.22 -8.72 -19.48
N PRO A 165 -16.15 -8.75 -20.46
CA PRO A 165 -15.81 -9.05 -21.86
C PRO A 165 -14.97 -7.95 -22.52
N SER A 166 -15.08 -6.72 -22.02
CA SER A 166 -14.30 -5.56 -22.43
C SER A 166 -14.05 -4.65 -21.23
N PHE A 167 -13.05 -3.78 -21.37
CA PHE A 167 -12.69 -2.79 -20.35
C PHE A 167 -12.72 -1.39 -20.95
N VAL A 168 -13.09 -0.42 -20.13
CA VAL A 168 -13.05 1.01 -20.44
C VAL A 168 -12.01 1.66 -19.52
N GLY A 169 -11.28 2.67 -20.01
CA GLY A 169 -10.29 3.43 -19.22
C GLY A 169 -8.94 2.75 -19.05
N GLU A 170 -8.62 1.75 -19.87
CA GLU A 170 -7.31 1.08 -19.84
C GLU A 170 -6.15 1.99 -20.30
N ASP A 171 -6.46 3.02 -21.05
CA ASP A 171 -5.55 4.07 -21.53
C ASP A 171 -5.35 5.20 -20.50
N ILE A 172 -6.27 5.35 -19.55
CA ILE A 172 -6.16 6.36 -18.49
C ILE A 172 -4.96 6.00 -17.60
N PRO A 173 -4.01 6.91 -17.35
CA PRO A 173 -2.87 6.65 -16.50
C PRO A 173 -3.27 6.60 -15.03
N PHE A 174 -2.46 5.89 -14.24
CA PHE A 174 -2.50 6.03 -12.79
C PHE A 174 -2.20 7.48 -12.38
N GLN A 175 -2.80 7.94 -11.29
CA GLN A 175 -2.49 9.26 -10.71
C GLN A 175 -1.53 9.12 -9.53
N VAL A 176 -0.74 10.16 -9.30
CA VAL A 176 0.12 10.31 -8.11
C VAL A 176 -0.52 11.33 -7.15
N PRO A 177 -0.13 11.36 -5.87
CA PRO A 177 -0.62 12.37 -4.93
C PRO A 177 -0.41 13.80 -5.47
N ASN A 178 -1.39 14.67 -5.27
CA ASN A 178 -1.33 16.10 -5.64
C ASN A 178 -1.55 17.03 -4.45
N VAL A 179 -1.63 16.47 -3.24
CA VAL A 179 -1.75 17.15 -1.97
C VAL A 179 -1.05 16.34 -0.89
N GLU A 180 -0.54 17.04 0.11
CA GLU A 180 0.12 16.48 1.28
C GLU A 180 -0.76 16.67 2.53
N VAL A 181 -0.48 15.90 3.58
CA VAL A 181 -1.13 16.09 4.87
C VAL A 181 -0.52 17.33 5.54
N PRO A 182 -1.34 18.29 6.03
CA PRO A 182 -0.81 19.43 6.77
C PRO A 182 -0.04 19.00 8.03
N ILE A 183 1.15 19.55 8.26
CA ILE A 183 1.94 19.26 9.46
C ILE A 183 1.36 20.02 10.65
N LYS A 184 0.64 19.33 11.54
CA LYS A 184 0.01 19.92 12.75
C LYS A 184 0.21 19.08 14.02
N LEU A 185 0.85 17.93 13.90
CA LEU A 185 1.25 17.08 15.01
C LEU A 185 2.77 17.00 15.04
N ASN A 186 3.31 16.71 16.22
CA ASN A 186 4.71 16.35 16.36
C ASN A 186 4.91 14.90 15.92
N GLU A 187 6.11 14.58 15.45
CA GLU A 187 6.52 13.19 15.24
C GLU A 187 6.69 12.47 16.59
N PHE A 188 6.89 11.15 16.52
CA PHE A 188 7.31 10.40 17.70
C PHE A 188 8.76 10.75 18.03
N THR A 189 9.03 11.04 19.30
CA THR A 189 10.38 11.42 19.78
C THR A 189 11.46 10.38 19.52
N LEU A 190 11.09 9.10 19.40
CA LEU A 190 12.00 8.00 19.04
C LEU A 190 12.28 7.90 17.53
N CYS A 191 11.69 8.79 16.73
CA CYS A 191 11.80 8.84 15.28
C CYS A 191 12.19 10.25 14.76
N ASP A 192 12.46 11.20 15.67
CA ASP A 192 12.83 12.59 15.39
C ASP A 192 14.29 12.79 15.00
N ASP A 193 15.15 11.78 15.20
CA ASP A 193 16.60 11.89 15.02
C ASP A 193 17.07 11.90 13.55
N TYR A 194 16.16 11.88 12.59
CA TYR A 194 16.55 12.06 11.19
C TYR A 194 16.89 13.52 10.92
N VAL A 195 18.16 13.86 11.08
CA VAL A 195 18.75 15.08 10.54
C VAL A 195 19.16 14.78 9.09
N PRO A 196 18.44 15.28 8.06
CA PRO A 196 18.90 15.12 6.68
C PRO A 196 20.32 15.72 6.55
N PRO A 197 21.23 15.07 5.82
CA PRO A 197 22.57 15.62 5.63
C PRO A 197 22.45 17.01 4.99
N THR A 198 23.11 18.01 5.58
CA THR A 198 23.16 19.37 5.04
C THR A 198 23.70 19.29 3.61
N PRO A 199 22.96 19.76 2.58
CA PRO A 199 23.47 19.73 1.21
C PRO A 199 24.76 20.56 1.14
N THR A 200 25.89 19.89 0.96
CA THR A 200 27.17 20.54 0.74
C THR A 200 27.13 21.28 -0.60
N PRO A 201 27.68 22.51 -0.71
CA PRO A 201 27.58 23.33 -1.93
C PRO A 201 28.26 22.78 -3.20
N THR A 202 28.66 21.51 -3.25
CA THR A 202 29.43 20.93 -4.36
C THR A 202 28.77 19.77 -5.08
N ASP A 203 27.57 19.33 -4.70
CA ASP A 203 26.90 18.24 -5.42
C ASP A 203 26.11 18.76 -6.62
N SER A 204 26.85 19.23 -7.62
CA SER A 204 26.36 19.22 -8.99
C SER A 204 26.00 17.78 -9.38
N LEU A 205 24.73 17.58 -9.70
CA LEU A 205 24.13 16.41 -10.35
C LEU A 205 25.13 15.64 -11.23
N ASN A 206 25.72 14.59 -10.66
CA ASN A 206 26.23 13.47 -11.43
C ASN A 206 25.49 12.24 -10.93
N SER A 207 24.84 11.56 -11.88
CA SER A 207 24.05 10.35 -11.73
C SER A 207 24.77 9.29 -10.89
N ALA A 208 24.49 9.27 -9.59
CA ALA A 208 24.94 8.21 -8.70
C ALA A 208 23.95 7.05 -8.80
N SER A 209 24.38 5.99 -9.48
CA SER A 209 23.80 4.67 -9.41
C SER A 209 23.61 4.25 -7.95
N LEU A 210 22.37 3.97 -7.54
CA LEU A 210 22.04 3.34 -6.27
C LEU A 210 22.65 1.94 -6.23
N THR A 211 23.87 1.81 -5.69
CA THR A 211 24.39 0.52 -5.25
C THR A 211 23.77 0.21 -3.89
N LEU A 212 22.77 -0.68 -3.89
CA LEU A 212 22.30 -1.33 -2.65
C LEU A 212 23.51 -2.07 -2.05
N THR A 213 23.97 -1.61 -0.89
CA THR A 213 25.00 -2.34 -0.13
C THR A 213 24.39 -3.63 0.42
N SER A 214 25.11 -4.73 0.22
CA SER A 214 24.77 -6.12 0.57
C SER A 214 24.41 -6.38 2.03
N SER A 215 24.60 -5.40 2.92
CA SER A 215 24.29 -5.47 4.35
C SER A 215 22.79 -5.43 4.67
N LEU A 216 21.98 -4.69 3.89
CA LEU A 216 20.51 -4.67 4.10
C LEU A 216 19.85 -6.00 3.69
N THR A 217 20.39 -6.66 2.65
CA THR A 217 19.90 -7.94 2.16
C THR A 217 20.12 -9.07 3.17
N ILE A 218 21.23 -9.02 3.92
CA ILE A 218 21.57 -10.02 4.93
C ILE A 218 20.67 -9.92 6.17
N ILE A 219 20.37 -8.71 6.64
CA ILE A 219 19.49 -8.53 7.81
C ILE A 219 18.05 -8.95 7.48
N MET A 220 17.53 -8.61 6.30
CA MET A 220 16.22 -9.09 5.86
C MET A 220 16.16 -10.61 5.65
N MET A 221 17.21 -11.22 5.09
CA MET A 221 17.24 -12.68 4.90
C MET A 221 17.29 -13.43 6.23
N ILE A 222 18.03 -12.94 7.23
CA ILE A 222 18.13 -13.59 8.55
C ILE A 222 16.79 -13.54 9.28
N SER A 223 16.04 -12.44 9.20
CA SER A 223 14.70 -12.34 9.80
C SER A 223 13.69 -13.28 9.14
N VAL A 224 13.74 -13.47 7.81
CA VAL A 224 12.85 -14.39 7.10
C VAL A 224 13.22 -15.85 7.37
N LEU A 225 14.51 -16.19 7.48
CA LEU A 225 14.98 -17.55 7.80
C LEU A 225 14.69 -17.97 9.25
N LEU A 226 14.78 -17.05 10.21
CA LEU A 226 14.40 -17.30 11.61
C LEU A 226 12.89 -17.51 11.79
N LEU A 227 12.06 -16.91 10.93
CA LEU A 227 10.60 -17.10 10.94
C LEU A 227 10.15 -18.41 10.30
N LEU A 228 10.92 -18.95 9.35
CA LEU A 228 10.64 -20.25 8.70
C LEU A 228 11.11 -21.46 9.52
N SER A 229 11.83 -21.25 10.63
CA SER A 229 12.35 -22.32 11.49
C SER A 229 11.54 -22.55 12.78
N ILE A 230 10.39 -21.89 12.92
CA ILE A 230 9.46 -22.03 14.07
C ILE A 230 8.13 -22.72 13.65
N VAL A 231 8.11 -23.42 12.51
CA VAL A 231 6.99 -24.29 12.10
C VAL A 231 7.49 -25.70 11.84
#